data_AF-A0AAU7D545-F1
#
_entry.id   AF-A0AAU7D545-F1
#
_cell.length_a   1.000
_cell.length_b   1.000
_cell.length_c   1.000
_cell.angle_alpha   90.00
_cell.angle_beta   90.00
_cell.angle_gamma   90.00
#
_symmetry.space_group_name_H-M   'P 1'
#
loop_
_entity.id
_entity.type
_entity.pdbx_description
1 polymer ?
#
loop_
_entity_poly.entity_id
_entity_poly.type
_entity_poly.pdbx_seq_one_letter_code
_entity_poly.pdbx_strand_id
1 'polypeptide(L)'
;MPTESDITPYVPSQEAKNLHAKHVAQAWTDQQASTDAFDNNLLTFASAALGLSIAFIKDIVPLENAEWLKTLYFSWGAFAGCILVTIASFQIAAQAQIAHQKTLADYYLRGDNSAINRKNGWSKALPYCAGVGSLLLLLGIVSTLVFASKNVSHYKESKAWQMTAKQKK
;
A
#
# COMPACT_ATOMS: atom_id res chain seq x y z
N MET A 1 -43.95 -30.43 -10.44
CA MET A 1 -42.56 -30.01 -10.15
C MET A 1 -41.68 -30.69 -11.17
N PRO A 2 -40.78 -29.99 -11.88
CA PRO A 2 -39.87 -30.63 -12.83
C PRO A 2 -38.98 -31.62 -12.08
N THR A 3 -38.85 -32.84 -12.60
CA THR A 3 -37.94 -33.86 -12.06
C THR A 3 -36.50 -33.52 -12.44
N GLU A 4 -35.55 -33.88 -11.59
CA GLU A 4 -34.10 -33.57 -11.70
C GLU A 4 -33.46 -33.98 -13.06
N SER A 5 -34.15 -34.81 -13.85
CA SER A 5 -33.79 -35.21 -15.21
C SER A 5 -34.00 -34.15 -16.31
N ASP A 6 -34.75 -33.07 -16.05
CA ASP A 6 -35.08 -32.04 -17.05
C ASP A 6 -34.06 -30.89 -17.11
N ILE A 7 -32.99 -30.94 -16.31
CA ILE A 7 -31.93 -29.94 -16.32
C ILE A 7 -30.94 -30.28 -17.43
N THR A 8 -31.19 -29.80 -18.65
CA THR A 8 -30.18 -29.89 -19.71
C THR A 8 -28.91 -29.16 -19.27
N PRO A 9 -27.72 -29.78 -19.34
CA PRO A 9 -26.47 -29.12 -18.99
C PRO A 9 -26.31 -27.84 -19.82
N TYR A 10 -26.05 -26.72 -19.17
CA TYR A 10 -25.77 -25.47 -19.88
C TYR A 10 -24.49 -25.62 -20.71
N VAL A 11 -24.60 -25.53 -22.03
CA VAL A 11 -23.48 -25.51 -22.96
C VAL A 11 -23.32 -24.09 -23.49
N PRO A 12 -22.25 -23.35 -23.13
CA PRO A 12 -22.08 -21.97 -23.56
C PRO A 12 -21.83 -21.88 -25.07
N SER A 13 -22.50 -20.92 -25.73
CA SER A 13 -22.25 -20.59 -27.13
C SER A 13 -20.82 -20.06 -27.33
N GLN A 14 -20.33 -20.10 -28.58
CA GLN A 14 -19.01 -19.54 -28.89
C GLN A 14 -18.94 -18.04 -28.59
N GLU A 15 -20.03 -17.32 -28.81
CA GLU A 15 -20.15 -15.91 -28.44
C GLU A 15 -20.05 -15.71 -26.93
N ALA A 16 -20.74 -16.53 -26.12
CA ALA A 16 -20.65 -16.47 -24.67
C ALA A 16 -19.22 -16.71 -24.17
N LYS A 17 -18.48 -17.66 -24.78
CA LYS A 17 -17.05 -17.89 -24.47
C LYS A 17 -16.19 -16.69 -24.81
N ASN A 18 -16.42 -16.06 -25.97
CA ASN A 18 -15.67 -14.88 -26.41
C ASN A 18 -15.94 -13.68 -25.50
N LEU A 19 -17.20 -13.42 -25.15
CA LEU A 19 -17.59 -12.36 -24.20
C LEU A 19 -16.97 -12.60 -22.83
N HIS A 20 -17.04 -13.83 -22.32
CA HIS A 20 -16.42 -14.20 -21.06
C HIS A 20 -14.90 -13.91 -21.09
N ALA A 21 -14.18 -14.40 -22.11
CA ALA A 21 -12.74 -14.16 -22.24
C ALA A 21 -12.41 -12.66 -22.31
N LYS A 22 -13.20 -11.87 -23.02
CA LYS A 22 -13.05 -10.41 -23.10
C LYS A 22 -13.23 -9.73 -21.75
N HIS A 23 -14.30 -10.05 -21.02
CA HIS A 23 -14.57 -9.46 -19.70
C HIS A 23 -13.52 -9.85 -18.66
N VAL A 24 -13.05 -11.08 -18.73
CA VAL A 24 -12.00 -11.60 -17.86
C VAL A 24 -10.65 -10.92 -18.14
N ALA A 25 -10.28 -10.73 -19.41
CA ALA A 25 -9.10 -9.95 -19.79
C ALA A 25 -9.17 -8.48 -19.35
N GLN A 26 -10.35 -7.86 -19.50
CA GLN A 26 -10.60 -6.50 -19.02
C GLN A 26 -10.44 -6.41 -17.50
N ALA A 27 -11.06 -7.33 -16.74
CA ALA A 27 -10.97 -7.35 -15.28
C ALA A 27 -9.52 -7.49 -14.78
N TRP A 28 -8.69 -8.29 -15.44
CA TRP A 28 -7.27 -8.37 -15.12
C TRP A 28 -6.52 -7.07 -15.38
N THR A 29 -6.83 -6.40 -16.49
CA THR A 29 -6.24 -5.10 -16.84
C THR A 29 -6.60 -4.04 -15.80
N ASP A 30 -7.89 -3.98 -15.42
CA ASP A 30 -8.39 -3.05 -14.41
C ASP A 30 -7.76 -3.32 -13.03
N GLN A 31 -7.63 -4.59 -12.64
CA GLN A 31 -7.00 -4.98 -11.38
C GLN A 31 -5.51 -4.60 -11.35
N GLN A 32 -4.78 -4.79 -12.45
CA GLN A 32 -3.38 -4.38 -12.57
C GLN A 32 -3.25 -2.86 -12.43
N ALA A 33 -4.05 -2.09 -13.19
CA ALA A 33 -4.06 -0.64 -13.13
C ALA A 33 -4.40 -0.11 -11.73
N SER A 34 -5.38 -0.73 -11.05
CA SER A 34 -5.74 -0.37 -9.68
C SER A 34 -4.61 -0.64 -8.69
N THR A 35 -3.89 -1.75 -8.85
CA THR A 35 -2.76 -2.11 -7.98
C THR A 35 -1.60 -1.14 -8.17
N ASP A 36 -1.27 -0.83 -9.43
CA ASP A 36 -0.18 0.10 -9.76
C ASP A 36 -0.50 1.51 -9.26
N ALA A 37 -1.76 1.97 -9.42
CA ALA A 37 -2.19 3.26 -8.90
C ALA A 37 -2.13 3.30 -7.36
N PHE A 38 -2.54 2.22 -6.70
CA PHE A 38 -2.51 2.10 -5.25
C PHE A 38 -1.09 2.22 -4.69
N ASP A 39 -0.14 1.44 -5.22
CA ASP A 39 1.25 1.44 -4.75
C ASP A 39 1.93 2.80 -5.00
N ASN A 40 1.66 3.43 -6.15
CA ASN A 40 2.17 4.77 -6.45
C ASN A 40 1.63 5.84 -5.50
N ASN A 41 0.34 5.78 -5.19
CA ASN A 41 -0.27 6.69 -4.22
C ASN A 41 0.31 6.48 -2.81
N LEU A 42 0.50 5.22 -2.40
CA LEU A 42 1.09 4.87 -1.11
C LEU A 42 2.51 5.43 -0.96
N LEU A 43 3.36 5.24 -1.97
CA LEU A 43 4.72 5.78 -2.01
C LEU A 43 4.73 7.31 -1.99
N THR A 44 3.85 7.93 -2.77
CA THR A 44 3.73 9.39 -2.87
C THR A 44 3.31 10.00 -1.54
N PHE A 45 2.26 9.47 -0.91
CA PHE A 45 1.79 9.97 0.37
C PHE A 45 2.80 9.73 1.50
N ALA A 46 3.44 8.56 1.55
CA ALA A 46 4.48 8.29 2.55
C ALA A 46 5.66 9.27 2.42
N SER A 47 6.13 9.49 1.19
CA SER A 47 7.26 10.39 0.92
C SER A 47 6.91 11.86 1.19
N ALA A 48 5.72 12.30 0.75
CA ALA A 48 5.23 13.64 1.00
C ALA A 48 5.03 13.92 2.49
N ALA A 49 4.41 12.98 3.22
CA ALA A 49 4.19 13.10 4.66
C ALA A 49 5.51 13.12 5.44
N LEU A 50 6.49 12.30 5.06
CA LEU A 50 7.83 12.32 5.65
C LEU A 50 8.54 13.65 5.40
N GLY A 51 8.52 14.14 4.15
CA GLY A 51 9.10 15.44 3.79
C GLY A 51 8.46 16.60 4.55
N LEU A 52 7.12 16.62 4.63
CA LEU A 52 6.37 17.60 5.41
C LEU A 52 6.70 17.51 6.91
N SER A 53 6.87 16.30 7.44
CA SER A 53 7.24 16.09 8.84
C SER A 53 8.63 16.63 9.17
N ILE A 54 9.60 16.50 8.26
CA ILE A 54 10.94 17.08 8.43
C ILE A 54 10.89 18.61 8.37
N ALA A 55 10.15 19.16 7.40
CA ALA A 55 9.95 20.60 7.28
C ALA A 55 9.27 21.22 8.51
N PHE A 56 8.24 20.56 9.05
CA PHE A 56 7.54 20.99 10.26
C PHE A 56 8.49 21.24 11.45
N ILE A 57 9.47 20.36 11.66
CA ILE A 57 10.42 20.50 12.76
C ILE A 57 11.43 21.61 12.48
N LYS A 58 11.88 21.71 11.24
CA LYS A 58 12.85 22.75 10.85
C LYS A 58 12.23 24.15 10.98
N ASP A 59 10.99 24.32 10.56
CA ASP A 59 10.38 25.63 10.34
C ASP A 59 9.39 26.05 11.44
N ILE A 60 8.77 25.11 12.18
CA ILE A 60 7.72 25.42 13.18
C ILE A 60 8.19 25.19 14.62
N VAL A 61 8.75 24.01 14.93
CA VAL A 61 9.16 23.66 16.30
C VAL A 61 10.61 23.15 16.29
N PRO A 62 11.60 24.01 16.61
CA PRO A 62 13.00 23.61 16.66
C PRO A 62 13.19 22.38 17.56
N LEU A 63 14.02 21.42 17.12
CA LEU A 63 14.27 20.15 17.83
C LEU A 63 14.61 20.32 19.31
N GLU A 64 15.33 21.39 19.66
CA GLU A 64 15.76 21.70 21.02
C GLU A 64 14.59 21.92 21.99
N ASN A 65 13.44 22.34 21.48
CA ASN A 65 12.23 22.63 22.26
C ASN A 65 11.11 21.61 21.98
N ALA A 66 11.38 20.59 21.16
CA ALA A 66 10.37 19.62 20.77
C ALA A 66 10.25 18.52 21.82
N GLU A 67 9.04 18.30 22.32
CA GLU A 67 8.71 17.16 23.17
C GLU A 67 8.22 15.98 22.32
N TRP A 68 8.14 14.78 22.89
CA TRP A 68 7.61 13.58 22.20
C TRP A 68 8.38 13.12 20.96
N LEU A 69 9.68 13.42 20.87
CA LEU A 69 10.58 13.00 19.76
C LEU A 69 10.53 11.49 19.45
N LYS A 70 10.26 10.64 20.45
CA LYS A 70 10.07 9.19 20.23
C LYS A 70 8.92 8.89 19.27
N THR A 71 7.81 9.62 19.36
CA THR A 71 6.63 9.45 18.50
C THR A 71 6.92 9.88 17.07
N LEU A 72 7.73 10.91 16.91
CA LEU A 72 8.22 11.37 15.62
C LEU A 72 9.16 10.35 14.97
N TYR A 73 10.16 9.85 15.70
CA TYR A 73 11.06 8.83 15.13
C TYR A 73 10.31 7.55 14.77
N PHE A 74 9.29 7.19 15.55
CA PHE A 74 8.38 6.12 15.19
C PHE A 74 7.63 6.40 13.88
N SER A 75 7.10 7.62 13.69
CA SER A 75 6.40 7.96 12.45
C SER A 75 7.34 7.94 11.24
N TRP A 76 8.57 8.42 11.38
CA TRP A 76 9.60 8.33 10.34
C TRP A 76 9.94 6.89 9.98
N GLY A 77 10.13 6.04 11.00
CA GLY A 77 10.34 4.61 10.80
C GLY A 77 9.15 3.95 10.08
N ALA A 78 7.92 4.34 10.41
CA ALA A 78 6.72 3.83 9.76
C ALA A 78 6.63 4.27 8.28
N PHE A 79 6.88 5.54 7.97
CA PHE A 79 6.92 6.01 6.58
C PHE A 79 8.04 5.37 5.77
N ALA A 80 9.26 5.30 6.31
CA ALA A 80 10.37 4.62 5.66
C ALA A 80 10.06 3.14 5.43
N GLY A 81 9.49 2.46 6.44
CA GLY A 81 9.04 1.08 6.32
C GLY A 81 7.98 0.89 5.25
N CYS A 82 7.00 1.80 5.17
CA CYS A 82 5.99 1.81 4.11
C CYS A 82 6.64 1.88 2.72
N ILE A 83 7.55 2.84 2.51
CA ILE A 83 8.29 3.01 1.26
C ILE A 83 9.04 1.74 0.87
N LEU A 84 9.78 1.15 1.82
CA LEU A 84 10.58 -0.05 1.58
C LEU A 84 9.70 -1.26 1.24
N VAL A 85 8.57 -1.44 1.94
CA VAL A 85 7.63 -2.54 1.67
C VAL A 85 6.99 -2.38 0.28
N THR A 86 6.62 -1.17 -0.13
CA THR A 86 6.08 -0.91 -1.47
C THR A 86 7.11 -1.21 -2.55
N ILE A 87 8.36 -0.76 -2.39
CA ILE A 87 9.44 -1.07 -3.34
C ILE A 87 9.70 -2.57 -3.41
N ALA A 88 9.69 -3.28 -2.28
CA ALA A 88 9.85 -4.74 -2.24
C ALA A 88 8.68 -5.46 -2.95
N SER A 89 7.46 -4.93 -2.85
CA SER A 89 6.27 -5.45 -3.54
C SER A 89 6.49 -5.50 -5.06
N PHE A 90 7.11 -4.48 -5.65
CA PHE A 90 7.42 -4.46 -7.09
C PHE A 90 8.36 -5.59 -7.51
N GLN A 91 9.38 -5.89 -6.69
CA GLN A 91 10.31 -6.98 -6.97
C GLN A 91 9.62 -8.35 -6.86
N ILE A 92 8.76 -8.52 -5.85
CA ILE A 92 7.95 -9.73 -5.67
C ILE A 92 6.99 -9.91 -6.86
N ALA A 93 6.36 -8.82 -7.32
CA ALA A 93 5.45 -8.83 -8.47
C ALA A 93 6.20 -9.27 -9.74
N ALA A 94 7.39 -8.73 -10.00
CA ALA A 94 8.22 -9.12 -11.13
C ALA A 94 8.55 -10.62 -11.11
N GLN A 95 8.93 -11.16 -9.95
CA GLN A 95 9.21 -12.60 -9.81
C GLN A 95 7.95 -13.46 -9.96
N ALA A 96 6.80 -12.97 -9.48
CA ALA A 96 5.53 -13.65 -9.67
C ALA A 96 5.17 -13.77 -11.16
N GLN A 97 5.40 -12.72 -11.95
CA GLN A 97 5.14 -12.70 -13.39
C GLN A 97 6.08 -13.65 -14.16
N ILE A 98 7.37 -13.66 -13.83
CA ILE A 98 8.33 -14.60 -14.43
C ILE A 98 7.92 -16.05 -14.17
N ALA A 99 7.53 -16.37 -12.93
CA ALA A 99 7.05 -17.71 -12.57
C ALA A 99 5.75 -18.06 -13.30
N HIS A 100 4.86 -17.10 -13.50
CA HIS A 100 3.61 -17.29 -14.23
C HIS A 100 3.87 -17.55 -15.72
N GLN A 101 4.75 -16.78 -16.36
CA GLN A 101 5.11 -16.97 -17.77
C GLN A 101 5.70 -18.37 -18.01
N LYS A 102 6.57 -18.85 -17.12
CA LYS A 102 7.10 -20.21 -17.18
C LYS A 102 6.00 -21.27 -17.08
N THR A 103 5.04 -21.05 -16.20
CA THR A 103 3.89 -21.95 -16.01
C THR A 103 3.01 -22.02 -17.26
N LEU A 104 2.73 -20.87 -17.89
CA LEU A 104 1.99 -20.82 -19.15
C LEU A 104 2.74 -21.52 -20.29
N ALA A 105 4.06 -21.34 -20.39
CA ALA A 105 4.87 -22.01 -21.39
C ALA A 105 4.87 -23.54 -21.21
N ASP A 106 5.00 -24.03 -19.98
CA ASP A 106 4.94 -25.46 -19.68
C ASP A 106 3.56 -26.06 -20.03
N TYR A 107 2.47 -25.34 -19.76
CA TYR A 107 1.12 -25.79 -20.09
C TYR A 107 0.84 -25.79 -21.61
N TYR A 108 0.99 -24.64 -22.28
CA TYR A 108 0.57 -24.47 -23.67
C TYR A 108 1.57 -25.01 -24.70
N LEU A 109 2.88 -24.92 -24.41
CA LEU A 109 3.92 -25.31 -25.38
C LEU A 109 4.47 -26.71 -25.12
N ARG A 110 4.47 -27.17 -23.86
CA ARG A 110 5.05 -28.46 -23.47
C ARG A 110 4.01 -29.52 -23.09
N GLY A 111 2.73 -29.15 -23.06
CA GLY A 111 1.63 -30.08 -22.77
C GLY A 111 1.60 -30.59 -21.32
N ASP A 112 2.29 -29.93 -20.39
CA ASP A 112 2.27 -30.31 -18.99
C ASP A 112 0.97 -29.81 -18.32
N ASN A 113 -0.05 -30.67 -18.32
CA ASN A 113 -1.34 -30.40 -17.68
C ASN A 113 -1.23 -30.15 -16.17
N SER A 114 -0.14 -30.56 -15.51
CA SER A 114 0.08 -30.29 -14.08
C SER A 114 0.57 -28.85 -13.82
N ALA A 115 1.08 -28.17 -14.85
CA ALA A 115 1.62 -26.81 -14.73
C ALA A 115 0.57 -25.82 -14.21
N ILE A 116 -0.69 -25.92 -14.66
CA ILE A 116 -1.78 -25.01 -14.26
C ILE A 116 -2.09 -25.04 -12.75
N ASN A 117 -1.74 -26.14 -12.06
CA ASN A 117 -1.96 -26.30 -10.62
C ASN A 117 -0.75 -25.91 -9.76
N ARG A 118 0.37 -25.46 -10.38
CA ARG A 118 1.55 -25.04 -9.63
C ARG A 118 1.25 -23.76 -8.86
N LYS A 119 1.32 -23.83 -7.52
CA LYS A 119 1.09 -22.68 -6.64
C LYS A 119 2.25 -21.70 -6.74
N ASN A 120 1.94 -20.43 -6.98
CA ASN A 120 2.93 -19.35 -6.94
C ASN A 120 2.95 -18.70 -5.54
N GLY A 121 4.01 -18.95 -4.77
CA GLY A 121 4.20 -18.34 -3.44
C GLY A 121 4.36 -16.82 -3.50
N TRP A 122 4.94 -16.29 -4.58
CA TRP A 122 5.14 -14.85 -4.77
C TRP A 122 3.82 -14.09 -4.90
N SER A 123 2.85 -14.67 -5.62
CA SER A 123 1.51 -14.08 -5.75
C SER A 123 0.77 -13.97 -4.41
N LYS A 124 1.07 -14.85 -3.45
CA LYS A 124 0.48 -14.76 -2.10
C LYS A 124 1.08 -13.63 -1.28
N ALA A 125 2.33 -13.25 -1.51
CA ALA A 125 3.02 -12.22 -0.71
C ALA A 125 2.54 -10.79 -1.03
N LEU A 126 2.11 -10.54 -2.27
CA LEU A 126 1.64 -9.23 -2.74
C LEU A 126 0.54 -8.58 -1.86
N PRO A 127 -0.60 -9.26 -1.54
CA PRO A 127 -1.63 -8.66 -0.69
C PRO A 127 -1.13 -8.38 0.73
N TYR A 128 -0.18 -9.16 1.25
CA TYR A 128 0.43 -8.87 2.55
C TYR A 128 1.30 -7.61 2.49
N CYS A 129 2.11 -7.43 1.45
CA CYS A 129 2.89 -6.21 1.26
C CYS A 129 2.00 -4.97 1.19
N ALA A 130 0.92 -5.01 0.39
CA ALA A 130 -0.04 -3.92 0.28
C ALA A 130 -0.71 -3.61 1.63
N GLY A 131 -1.14 -4.63 2.37
CA GLY A 131 -1.76 -4.47 3.69
C GLY A 131 -0.80 -3.89 4.74
N VAL A 132 0.43 -4.40 4.79
CA VAL A 132 1.47 -3.90 5.70
C VAL A 132 1.85 -2.46 5.36
N GLY A 133 2.06 -2.14 4.09
CA GLY A 133 2.37 -0.78 3.65
C GLY A 133 1.26 0.21 4.05
N SER A 134 0.00 -0.16 3.82
CA SER A 134 -1.16 0.67 4.22
C SER A 134 -1.20 0.94 5.72
N LEU A 135 -0.97 -0.09 6.53
CA LEU A 135 -0.95 0.03 7.98
C LEU A 135 0.19 0.95 8.44
N LEU A 136 1.39 0.78 7.88
CA LEU A 136 2.54 1.62 8.18
C LEU A 136 2.32 3.09 7.80
N LEU A 137 1.71 3.36 6.65
CA LEU A 137 1.33 4.72 6.27
C LEU A 137 0.37 5.34 7.30
N LEU A 138 -0.70 4.62 7.66
CA LEU A 138 -1.68 5.11 8.63
C LEU A 138 -1.06 5.39 10.00
N LEU A 139 -0.23 4.46 10.50
CA LEU A 139 0.50 4.65 11.75
C LEU A 139 1.41 5.88 11.69
N GLY A 140 2.15 6.05 10.58
CA GLY A 140 2.99 7.23 10.36
C GLY A 140 2.20 8.53 10.38
N ILE A 141 1.07 8.61 9.66
CA ILE A 141 0.21 9.80 9.62
C ILE A 141 -0.32 10.13 11.02
N VAL A 142 -0.91 9.16 11.70
CA VAL A 142 -1.50 9.37 13.04
C VAL A 142 -0.43 9.81 14.03
N SER A 143 0.73 9.15 14.05
CA SER A 143 1.83 9.52 14.95
C SER A 143 2.36 10.93 14.66
N THR A 144 2.52 11.32 13.40
CA THR A 144 2.94 12.68 13.04
C THR A 144 1.91 13.73 13.43
N LEU A 145 0.61 13.46 13.25
CA LEU A 145 -0.46 14.38 13.67
C LEU A 145 -0.50 14.57 15.18
N VAL A 146 -0.35 13.48 15.94
CA VAL A 146 -0.28 13.54 17.42
C VAL A 146 0.95 14.34 17.87
N PHE A 147 2.11 14.05 17.29
CA PHE A 147 3.35 14.77 17.57
C PHE A 147 3.22 16.27 17.28
N ALA A 148 2.73 16.63 16.09
CA ALA A 148 2.58 18.01 15.67
C ALA A 148 1.60 18.77 16.59
N SER A 149 0.45 18.16 16.91
CA SER A 149 -0.57 18.78 17.78
C SER A 149 -0.03 19.09 19.17
N LYS A 150 0.69 18.13 19.79
CA LYS A 150 1.27 18.33 21.12
C LYS A 150 2.35 19.40 21.12
N ASN A 151 3.23 19.38 20.12
CA ASN A 151 4.34 20.32 20.03
C ASN A 151 3.90 21.75 19.69
N VAL A 152 2.89 21.93 18.83
CA VAL A 152 2.34 23.27 18.55
C VAL A 152 1.73 23.88 19.81
N SER A 153 0.96 23.11 20.60
CA SER A 153 0.37 23.60 21.84
C SER A 153 1.45 24.00 22.85
N HIS A 154 2.44 23.11 23.07
CA HIS A 154 3.55 23.39 23.98
C HIS A 154 4.37 24.62 23.56
N TYR A 155 4.65 24.76 22.27
CA TYR A 155 5.38 25.91 21.74
C TYR A 155 4.63 27.24 21.89
N LYS A 156 3.30 27.24 21.73
CA LYS A 156 2.47 28.44 21.97
C LYS A 156 2.48 28.84 23.44
N GLU A 157 2.33 27.89 24.34
CA GLU A 157 2.35 28.13 25.80
C GLU A 157 3.70 28.69 26.27
N SER A 158 4.81 28.08 25.83
CA SER A 158 6.15 28.53 26.21
C SER A 158 6.46 29.95 25.72
N LYS A 159 6.05 30.31 24.49
CA LYS A 159 6.18 31.68 23.99
C LYS A 159 5.32 32.69 24.75
N ALA A 160 4.09 32.33 25.12
CA ALA A 160 3.23 33.21 25.92
C ALA A 160 3.83 33.54 27.29
N TRP A 161 4.40 32.55 27.97
CA TRP A 161 5.12 32.75 29.23
C TRP A 161 6.35 33.66 29.08
N GLN A 162 7.14 33.49 28.02
CA GLN A 162 8.31 34.36 27.79
C GLN A 162 7.92 35.83 27.53
N MET A 163 6.81 36.08 26.84
CA MET A 163 6.32 37.44 26.59
C MET A 163 5.85 38.12 27.88
N THR A 164 5.07 37.42 28.70
CA THR A 164 4.59 37.97 29.99
C THR A 164 5.73 38.20 30.99
N ALA A 165 6.74 37.32 31.01
CA ALA A 165 7.92 37.47 31.89
C ALA A 165 8.78 38.68 31.49
N LYS A 166 8.91 38.98 30.19
CA LYS A 166 9.64 40.17 29.70
C LYS A 166 8.94 41.48 30.00
N GLN A 167 7.60 41.51 30.03
CA GLN A 167 6.84 42.73 30.37
C GLN A 167 6.91 43.12 31.85
N LYS A 168 7.32 42.19 32.73
CA LYS A 168 7.44 42.41 34.18
C LYS A 168 8.86 42.84 34.62
N LYS A 169 9.81 42.93 33.69
CA LYS A 169 11.18 43.45 33.93
C LYS A 169 11.30 44.84 33.34
#